data_AF-A0A1S2VAS8-F1
#
_entry.id   AF-A0A1S2VAS8-F1
#
_cell.length_a   1.000
_cell.length_b   1.000
_cell.length_c   1.000
_cell.angle_alpha   90.00
_cell.angle_beta   90.00
_cell.angle_gamma   90.00
#
_symmetry.space_group_name_H-M   'P 1'
#
loop_
_entity.id
_entity.type
_entity.pdbx_description
1 polymer ?
#
loop_
_entity_poly.entity_id
_entity_poly.type
_entity_poly.pdbx_seq_one_letter_code
_entity_poly.pdbx_strand_id
1 'polypeptide(L)'
;MKRHVITVETITALVLAERQRQIAKWGVQDMSFADWVLVLNEEMGELARELWEAKDPENTLTEAVQVSAMVTQIYEAHAGRGKDYRPAPKTVIDSYNVGYKLKTTGDPKQSYLELLTSLGSAIVCQQEQGAVGMFLNTMGYVSCRMIGEIMNTQNLQADECAAARTDTHK
;
A
#
# COMPACT_ATOMS: atom_id res chain seq x y z
N MET A 1 -29.95 1.97 1.97
CA MET A 1 -28.63 2.62 1.80
C MET A 1 -28.11 2.34 0.41
N LYS A 2 -27.66 3.37 -0.34
CA LYS A 2 -26.92 3.14 -1.60
C LYS A 2 -25.52 2.65 -1.21
N ARG A 3 -25.15 1.44 -1.64
CA ARG A 3 -23.80 0.91 -1.44
C ARG A 3 -22.86 1.75 -2.30
N HIS A 4 -21.90 2.45 -1.68
CA HIS A 4 -20.95 3.28 -2.39
C HIS A 4 -20.05 2.37 -3.23
N VAL A 5 -19.80 2.73 -4.49
CA VAL A 5 -18.95 1.93 -5.37
C VAL A 5 -17.51 2.38 -5.15
N ILE A 6 -16.72 1.54 -4.49
CA ILE A 6 -15.29 1.77 -4.36
C ILE A 6 -14.63 1.47 -5.69
N THR A 7 -13.92 2.44 -6.24
CA THR A 7 -13.25 2.29 -7.53
C THR A 7 -11.72 2.25 -7.38
N VAL A 8 -11.05 1.77 -8.42
CA VAL A 8 -9.59 1.78 -8.50
C VAL A 8 -9.06 3.21 -8.44
N GLU A 9 -9.78 4.16 -9.04
CA GLU A 9 -9.43 5.57 -9.06
C GLU A 9 -9.45 6.16 -7.64
N THR A 10 -10.45 5.81 -6.83
CA THR A 10 -10.53 6.22 -5.42
C THR A 10 -9.32 5.75 -4.62
N ILE A 11 -8.98 4.45 -4.71
CA ILE A 11 -7.84 3.89 -3.98
C ILE A 11 -6.53 4.50 -4.49
N THR A 12 -6.39 4.68 -5.81
CA THR A 12 -5.23 5.31 -6.43
C THR A 12 -5.03 6.73 -5.91
N ALA A 13 -6.11 7.52 -5.77
CA ALA A 13 -6.03 8.87 -5.23
C ALA A 13 -5.53 8.89 -3.78
N LEU A 14 -6.03 7.98 -2.92
CA LEU A 14 -5.58 7.87 -1.53
C LEU A 14 -4.07 7.53 -1.45
N VAL A 15 -3.63 6.53 -2.21
CA VAL A 15 -2.22 6.10 -2.22
C VAL A 15 -1.31 7.21 -2.77
N LEU A 16 -1.73 7.93 -3.82
CA LEU A 16 -0.97 9.05 -4.37
C LEU A 16 -0.88 10.23 -3.39
N ALA A 17 -1.96 10.55 -2.69
CA ALA A 17 -1.96 11.61 -1.68
C ALA A 17 -1.00 11.28 -0.54
N GLU A 18 -1.07 10.04 -0.03
CA GLU A 18 -0.17 9.58 1.03
C GLU A 18 1.30 9.54 0.56
N ARG A 19 1.54 9.08 -0.66
CA ARG A 19 2.87 9.10 -1.28
C ARG A 19 3.46 10.52 -1.32
N GLN A 20 2.65 11.52 -1.67
CA GLN A 20 3.06 12.93 -1.68
C GLN A 20 3.35 13.45 -0.27
N ARG A 21 2.53 13.08 0.72
CA ARG A 21 2.75 13.42 2.13
C ARG A 21 4.08 12.87 2.64
N GLN A 22 4.41 11.62 2.31
CA GLN A 22 5.66 10.99 2.71
C GLN A 22 6.89 11.65 2.02
N ILE A 23 6.78 12.03 0.74
CA ILE A 23 7.80 12.87 0.08
C ILE A 23 7.97 14.20 0.80
N ALA A 24 6.89 14.87 1.18
CA ALA A 24 6.97 16.17 1.84
C ALA A 24 7.62 16.05 3.23
N LYS A 25 7.35 14.96 3.96
CA LYS A 25 7.87 14.73 5.31
C LYS A 25 9.34 14.30 5.30
N TRP A 26 9.71 13.37 4.41
CA TRP A 26 11.00 12.69 4.48
C TRP A 26 11.91 12.94 3.27
N GLY A 27 11.39 13.52 2.19
CA GLY A 27 12.11 13.68 0.93
C GLY A 27 12.13 12.38 0.11
N VAL A 28 12.89 12.42 -0.99
CA VAL A 28 13.10 11.24 -1.84
C VAL A 28 14.03 10.26 -1.12
N GLN A 29 13.51 9.07 -0.82
CA GLN A 29 14.31 7.99 -0.24
C GLN A 29 14.98 7.15 -1.33
N ASP A 30 16.25 6.86 -1.14
CA ASP A 30 17.05 5.91 -1.92
C ASP A 30 17.82 5.00 -0.94
N MET A 31 17.16 3.93 -0.53
CA MET A 31 17.65 3.02 0.50
C MET A 31 17.89 1.63 -0.08
N SER A 32 18.65 0.81 0.65
CA SER A 32 18.82 -0.59 0.29
C SER A 32 17.48 -1.33 0.39
N PHE A 33 17.35 -2.46 -0.32
CA PHE A 33 16.14 -3.28 -0.21
C PHE A 33 15.88 -3.76 1.23
N ALA A 34 16.95 -4.05 1.99
CA ALA A 34 16.83 -4.45 3.39
C ALA A 34 16.25 -3.33 4.26
N ASP A 35 16.72 -2.08 4.08
CA ASP A 35 16.19 -0.93 4.80
C ASP A 35 14.72 -0.66 4.45
N TRP A 36 14.37 -0.78 3.16
CA TRP A 36 12.98 -0.72 2.71
C TRP A 36 12.09 -1.77 3.36
N VAL A 37 12.58 -3.00 3.52
CA VAL A 37 11.85 -4.07 4.22
C VAL A 37 11.65 -3.73 5.70
N LEU A 38 12.63 -3.13 6.36
CA LEU A 38 12.50 -2.70 7.77
C LEU A 38 11.40 -1.65 7.94
N VAL A 39 11.41 -0.60 7.11
CA VAL A 39 10.40 0.46 7.15
C VAL A 39 9.02 -0.08 6.79
N LEU A 40 8.91 -0.93 5.76
CA LEU A 40 7.63 -1.57 5.43
C LEU A 40 7.11 -2.42 6.59
N ASN A 41 8.00 -3.13 7.30
CA ASN A 41 7.59 -3.98 8.42
C ASN A 41 7.10 -3.18 9.63
N GLU A 42 7.59 -1.95 9.82
CA GLU A 42 7.05 -0.99 10.81
C GLU A 42 5.59 -0.64 10.47
N GLU A 43 5.33 -0.17 9.25
CA GLU A 43 3.97 0.18 8.76
C GLU A 43 3.02 -1.02 8.80
N MET A 44 3.51 -2.20 8.42
CA MET A 44 2.71 -3.44 8.51
C MET A 44 2.39 -3.81 9.97
N GLY A 45 3.28 -3.53 10.91
CA GLY A 45 3.04 -3.75 12.34
C GLY A 45 1.95 -2.82 12.90
N GLU A 46 1.94 -1.56 12.48
CA GLU A 46 0.89 -0.60 12.84
C GLU A 46 -0.47 -1.04 12.27
N LEU A 47 -0.50 -1.41 10.99
CA LEU A 47 -1.70 -1.95 10.38
C LEU A 47 -2.19 -3.24 11.06
N ALA A 48 -1.29 -4.15 11.43
CA ALA A 48 -1.66 -5.38 12.13
C ALA A 48 -2.33 -5.09 13.48
N ARG A 49 -1.81 -4.09 14.21
CA ARG A 49 -2.38 -3.62 15.47
C ARG A 49 -3.79 -3.06 15.24
N GLU A 50 -4.00 -2.21 14.24
CA GLU A 50 -5.33 -1.65 13.95
C GLU A 50 -6.34 -2.71 13.47
N LEU A 51 -5.92 -3.65 12.62
CA LEU A 51 -6.76 -4.77 12.19
C LEU A 51 -7.15 -5.70 13.35
N TRP A 52 -6.27 -5.85 14.34
CA TRP A 52 -6.53 -6.66 15.53
C TRP A 52 -7.47 -5.95 16.50
N GLU A 53 -7.17 -4.70 16.85
CA GLU A 53 -7.93 -3.92 17.83
C GLU A 53 -9.30 -3.50 17.30
N ALA A 54 -9.40 -3.20 16.00
CA ALA A 54 -10.62 -2.80 15.30
C ALA A 54 -11.39 -1.65 15.98
N LYS A 55 -10.66 -0.74 16.66
CA LYS A 55 -11.24 0.36 17.44
C LYS A 55 -11.62 1.55 16.57
N ASP A 56 -10.76 1.89 15.60
CA ASP A 56 -10.92 3.04 14.73
C ASP A 56 -10.82 2.62 13.25
N PRO A 57 -11.96 2.57 12.54
CA PRO A 57 -12.01 2.33 11.11
C PRO A 57 -11.13 3.26 10.27
N GLU A 58 -11.10 4.56 10.58
CA GLU A 58 -10.33 5.54 9.82
C GLU A 58 -8.82 5.35 10.05
N ASN A 59 -8.44 5.00 11.28
CA ASN A 59 -7.04 4.67 11.55
C ASN A 59 -6.61 3.39 10.82
N THR A 60 -7.46 2.35 10.85
CA THR A 60 -7.22 1.10 10.12
C THR A 60 -7.02 1.35 8.62
N LEU A 61 -7.89 2.16 8.03
CA LEU A 61 -7.78 2.53 6.62
C LEU A 61 -6.51 3.31 6.35
N THR A 62 -6.12 4.21 7.25
CA THR A 62 -4.92 5.00 7.02
C THR A 62 -3.66 4.13 7.06
N GLU A 63 -3.51 3.22 8.03
CA GLU A 63 -2.34 2.33 8.03
C GLU A 63 -2.30 1.46 6.78
N ALA A 64 -3.46 1.04 6.25
CA ALA A 64 -3.51 0.31 4.98
C ALA A 64 -3.04 1.16 3.79
N VAL A 65 -3.41 2.45 3.76
CA VAL A 65 -2.94 3.41 2.75
C VAL A 65 -1.44 3.67 2.89
N GLN A 66 -0.91 3.82 4.11
CA GLN A 66 0.52 3.99 4.38
C GLN A 66 1.33 2.79 3.87
N VAL A 67 0.87 1.57 4.15
CA VAL A 67 1.45 0.33 3.62
C VAL A 67 1.45 0.31 2.09
N SER A 68 0.32 0.64 1.42
CA SER A 68 0.28 0.69 -0.05
C SER A 68 1.22 1.76 -0.64
N ALA A 69 1.32 2.93 -0.02
CA ALA A 69 2.24 3.98 -0.44
C ALA A 69 3.71 3.57 -0.25
N MET A 70 4.01 2.80 0.80
CA MET A 70 5.33 2.23 1.05
C MET A 70 5.70 1.19 -0.02
N VAL A 71 4.80 0.25 -0.32
CA VAL A 71 5.01 -0.73 -1.40
C VAL A 71 5.26 -0.06 -2.75
N THR A 72 4.51 1.00 -3.05
CA THR A 72 4.70 1.81 -4.27
C THR A 72 6.13 2.37 -4.33
N GLN A 73 6.64 2.92 -3.21
CA GLN A 73 7.99 3.47 -3.14
C GLN A 73 9.08 2.44 -3.35
N ILE A 74 8.94 1.27 -2.75
CA ILE A 74 9.87 0.16 -2.91
C ILE A 74 9.93 -0.25 -4.37
N TYR A 75 8.77 -0.32 -5.02
CA TYR A 75 8.68 -0.59 -6.45
C TYR A 75 9.38 0.49 -7.28
N GLU A 76 9.09 1.77 -7.03
CA GLU A 76 9.74 2.88 -7.75
C GLU A 76 11.27 2.79 -7.64
N ALA A 77 11.78 2.59 -6.42
CA ALA A 77 13.22 2.47 -6.15
C ALA A 77 13.81 1.23 -6.84
N HIS A 78 13.14 0.08 -6.77
CA HIS A 78 13.58 -1.15 -7.41
C HIS A 78 13.60 -1.03 -8.94
N ALA A 79 12.53 -0.51 -9.54
CA ALA A 79 12.38 -0.39 -10.98
C ALA A 79 13.34 0.63 -11.61
N GLY A 80 13.68 1.69 -10.85
CA GLY A 80 14.65 2.71 -11.25
C GLY A 80 16.10 2.40 -10.91
N ARG A 81 16.38 1.32 -10.15
CA ARG A 81 17.74 1.00 -9.70
C ARG A 81 18.68 0.81 -10.89
N GLY A 82 19.78 1.55 -10.89
CA GLY A 82 20.79 1.51 -11.96
C GLY A 82 20.35 2.19 -13.26
N LYS A 83 19.32 3.03 -13.23
CA LYS A 83 18.82 3.79 -14.38
C LYS A 83 18.72 5.28 -14.04
N ASP A 84 18.82 6.13 -15.06
CA ASP A 84 18.53 7.58 -14.95
C ASP A 84 17.01 7.87 -14.94
N TYR A 85 16.20 6.88 -14.57
CA TYR A 85 14.75 6.93 -14.63
C TYR A 85 14.13 6.22 -13.42
N ARG A 86 13.23 6.91 -12.74
CA ARG A 86 12.33 6.36 -11.72
C ARG A 86 10.90 6.45 -12.25
N PRO A 87 10.12 5.35 -12.26
CA PRO A 87 8.75 5.42 -12.74
C PRO A 87 7.91 6.33 -11.84
N ALA A 88 6.98 7.06 -12.45
CA ALA A 88 6.04 7.88 -11.69
C ALA A 88 5.18 6.98 -10.79
N PRO A 89 4.82 7.41 -9.56
CA PRO A 89 4.01 6.62 -8.64
C PRO A 89 2.71 6.11 -9.27
N LYS A 90 2.04 6.96 -10.05
CA LYS A 90 0.82 6.56 -10.77
C LYS A 90 1.07 5.41 -11.75
N THR A 91 2.19 5.43 -12.49
CA THR A 91 2.54 4.35 -13.42
C THR A 91 2.78 3.03 -12.70
N VAL A 92 3.38 3.07 -11.52
CA VAL A 92 3.54 1.90 -10.65
C VAL A 92 2.18 1.39 -10.16
N ILE A 93 1.33 2.29 -9.67
CA ILE A 93 -0.01 1.93 -9.19
C ILE A 93 -0.85 1.31 -10.32
N ASP A 94 -0.79 1.91 -11.50
CA ASP A 94 -1.46 1.39 -12.69
C ASP A 94 -0.93 -0.01 -13.05
N SER A 95 0.38 -0.29 -12.90
CA SER A 95 0.96 -1.56 -13.35
C SER A 95 0.45 -2.79 -12.59
N TYR A 96 0.18 -2.68 -11.29
CA TYR A 96 -0.41 -3.79 -10.53
C TYR A 96 -1.94 -3.77 -10.48
N ASN A 97 -2.58 -2.68 -10.91
CA ASN A 97 -4.04 -2.62 -11.10
C ASN A 97 -4.47 -3.17 -12.49
N VAL A 98 -3.55 -3.20 -13.47
CA VAL A 98 -3.80 -3.80 -14.79
C VAL A 98 -3.92 -5.32 -14.65
N GLY A 99 -5.14 -5.83 -14.85
CA GLY A 99 -5.42 -7.27 -14.91
C GLY A 99 -6.16 -7.83 -13.70
N TYR A 100 -6.10 -7.14 -12.56
CA TYR A 100 -6.86 -7.53 -11.38
C TYR A 100 -8.03 -6.58 -11.17
N LYS A 101 -9.24 -7.01 -11.57
CA LYS A 101 -10.46 -6.45 -10.95
C LYS A 101 -10.26 -6.64 -9.45
N LEU A 102 -10.43 -5.58 -8.64
CA LEU A 102 -10.36 -5.65 -7.17
C LEU A 102 -11.38 -6.69 -6.68
N LYS A 103 -10.96 -7.96 -6.63
CA LYS A 103 -11.79 -9.07 -6.21
C LYS A 103 -11.60 -9.16 -4.71
N THR A 104 -12.48 -8.50 -3.98
CA THR A 104 -12.49 -8.53 -2.52
C THR A 104 -12.72 -9.96 -2.04
N THR A 105 -11.92 -10.40 -1.08
CA THR A 105 -12.21 -11.59 -0.25
C THR A 105 -13.35 -11.31 0.72
N GLY A 106 -13.54 -10.03 1.06
CA GLY A 106 -14.47 -9.58 2.09
C GLY A 106 -13.84 -9.56 3.50
N ASP A 107 -12.56 -9.89 3.63
CA ASP A 107 -11.83 -9.90 4.91
C ASP A 107 -10.44 -9.23 4.78
N PRO A 108 -10.27 -8.01 5.32
CA PRO A 108 -8.98 -7.33 5.36
C PRO A 108 -7.84 -8.15 5.98
N LYS A 109 -8.12 -9.04 6.94
CA LYS A 109 -7.10 -9.88 7.59
C LYS A 109 -6.54 -10.92 6.62
N GLN A 110 -7.38 -11.43 5.71
CA GLN A 110 -6.93 -12.34 4.66
C GLN A 110 -6.00 -11.63 3.68
N SER A 111 -6.31 -10.38 3.30
CA SER A 111 -5.40 -9.56 2.50
C SER A 111 -4.07 -9.28 3.20
N TYR A 112 -4.10 -9.02 4.51
CA TYR A 112 -2.89 -8.83 5.30
C TYR A 112 -1.98 -10.08 5.27
N LEU A 113 -2.55 -11.29 5.39
CA LEU A 113 -1.78 -12.54 5.30
C LEU A 113 -1.17 -12.77 3.91
N GLU A 114 -1.92 -12.46 2.84
CA GLU A 114 -1.41 -12.53 1.47
C GLU A 114 -0.28 -11.53 1.22
N LEU A 115 -0.36 -10.34 1.83
CA LEU A 115 0.69 -9.34 1.78
C LEU A 115 1.97 -9.82 2.47
N LEU A 116 1.85 -10.38 3.69
CA LEU A 116 2.97 -11.00 4.41
C LEU A 116 3.64 -12.12 3.60
N THR A 117 2.84 -12.98 2.98
CA THR A 117 3.33 -14.09 2.14
C THR A 117 4.11 -13.56 0.94
N SER A 118 3.61 -12.49 0.31
CA SER A 118 4.24 -11.85 -0.84
C SER A 118 5.55 -11.16 -0.45
N LEU A 119 5.59 -10.50 0.71
CA LEU A 119 6.81 -9.91 1.27
C LEU A 119 7.87 -10.98 1.55
N GLY A 120 7.49 -12.08 2.21
CA GLY A 120 8.40 -13.20 2.47
C GLY A 120 8.99 -13.77 1.17
N SER A 121 8.16 -13.90 0.13
CA SER A 121 8.60 -14.35 -1.19
C SER A 121 9.57 -13.36 -1.86
N ALA A 122 9.30 -12.05 -1.75
CA ALA A 122 10.20 -11.01 -2.25
C ALA A 122 11.58 -11.05 -1.55
N ILE A 123 11.61 -11.29 -0.23
CA ILE A 123 12.84 -11.40 0.57
C ILE A 123 13.67 -12.60 0.14
N VAL A 124 13.04 -13.77 -0.03
CA VAL A 124 13.72 -15.00 -0.47
C VAL A 124 14.27 -14.84 -1.88
N CYS A 125 13.51 -14.24 -2.78
CA CYS A 125 13.89 -14.07 -4.18
C CYS A 125 14.72 -12.82 -4.49
N GLN A 126 15.22 -12.10 -3.46
CA GLN A 126 15.93 -10.83 -3.66
C GLN A 126 17.20 -10.93 -4.52
N GLN A 127 17.79 -12.13 -4.62
CA GLN A 127 18.98 -12.39 -5.41
C GLN A 127 18.67 -12.75 -6.88
N GLU A 128 17.40 -13.03 -7.21
CA GLU A 128 16.98 -13.42 -8.54
C GLU A 128 16.50 -12.19 -9.32
N GLN A 129 17.21 -11.86 -10.40
CA GLN A 129 16.83 -10.74 -11.26
C GLN A 129 15.43 -10.96 -11.83
N GLY A 130 14.52 -10.01 -11.57
CA GLY A 130 13.14 -10.01 -12.07
C GLY A 130 12.10 -10.59 -11.11
N ALA A 131 12.47 -11.46 -10.17
CA ALA A 131 11.52 -12.07 -9.24
C ALA A 131 10.96 -11.06 -8.24
N VAL A 132 11.80 -10.14 -7.74
CA VAL A 132 11.38 -9.06 -6.83
C VAL A 132 10.29 -8.19 -7.45
N GLY A 133 10.44 -7.78 -8.71
CA GLY A 133 9.43 -6.97 -9.40
C GLY A 133 8.07 -7.67 -9.52
N MET A 134 8.06 -8.99 -9.70
CA MET A 134 6.82 -9.77 -9.70
C MET A 134 6.14 -9.72 -8.33
N PHE A 135 6.88 -9.94 -7.24
CA PHE A 135 6.30 -9.90 -5.89
C PHE A 135 5.88 -8.50 -5.46
N LEU A 136 6.62 -7.45 -5.86
CA LEU A 136 6.21 -6.07 -5.60
C LEU A 136 4.91 -5.70 -6.33
N ASN A 137 4.67 -6.23 -7.55
CA ASN A 137 3.36 -6.08 -8.21
C ASN A 137 2.26 -6.77 -7.38
N THR A 138 2.48 -8.01 -6.93
CA THR A 138 1.52 -8.73 -6.09
C THR A 138 1.22 -7.97 -4.79
N MET A 139 2.25 -7.45 -4.12
CA MET A 139 2.09 -6.65 -2.91
C MET A 139 1.30 -5.36 -3.16
N GLY A 140 1.57 -4.68 -4.28
CA GLY A 140 0.84 -3.47 -4.68
C GLY A 140 -0.65 -3.76 -4.89
N TYR A 141 -0.96 -4.84 -5.61
CA TYR A 141 -2.33 -5.30 -5.81
C TYR A 141 -3.02 -5.66 -4.49
N VAL A 142 -2.41 -6.53 -3.67
CA VAL A 142 -3.02 -7.03 -2.42
C VAL A 142 -3.26 -5.89 -1.43
N SER A 143 -2.31 -4.97 -1.30
CA SER A 143 -2.47 -3.80 -0.41
C SER A 143 -3.58 -2.86 -0.89
N CYS A 144 -3.69 -2.59 -2.19
CA CYS A 144 -4.81 -1.79 -2.73
C CYS A 144 -6.16 -2.50 -2.58
N ARG A 145 -6.20 -3.82 -2.74
CA ARG A 145 -7.41 -4.62 -2.46
C ARG A 145 -7.82 -4.50 -1.00
N MET A 146 -6.88 -4.56 -0.07
CA MET A 146 -7.12 -4.44 1.37
C MET A 146 -7.78 -3.11 1.73
N ILE A 147 -7.32 -1.99 1.14
CA ILE A 147 -7.97 -0.67 1.29
C ILE A 147 -9.45 -0.76 0.89
N GLY A 148 -9.73 -1.36 -0.27
CA GLY A 148 -11.10 -1.56 -0.73
C GLY A 148 -11.92 -2.47 0.19
N GLU A 149 -11.33 -3.48 0.81
CA GLU A 149 -12.00 -4.35 1.79
C GLU A 149 -12.31 -3.62 3.09
N ILE A 150 -11.38 -2.82 3.61
CA ILE A 150 -11.56 -2.01 4.82
C ILE A 150 -12.70 -1.02 4.60
N MET A 151 -12.62 -0.23 3.53
CA MET A 151 -13.67 0.74 3.21
C MET A 151 -15.04 0.09 3.01
N ASN A 152 -15.12 -1.09 2.37
CA ASN A 152 -16.37 -1.81 2.18
C ASN A 152 -16.93 -2.38 3.49
N THR A 153 -16.10 -3.01 4.31
CA THR A 153 -16.51 -3.67 5.55
C THR A 153 -16.89 -2.66 6.64
N GLN A 154 -16.27 -1.48 6.63
CA GLN A 154 -16.48 -0.42 7.61
C GLN A 154 -17.37 0.72 7.09
N ASN A 155 -17.87 0.64 5.85
CA ASN A 155 -18.75 1.63 5.22
C ASN A 155 -18.17 3.06 5.17
N LEU A 156 -16.86 3.17 4.95
CA LEU A 156 -16.12 4.44 4.89
C LEU A 156 -16.27 5.12 3.52
N GLN A 157 -16.31 6.46 3.50
CA GLN A 157 -16.25 7.25 2.27
C GLN A 157 -14.82 7.74 2.00
N ALA A 158 -14.46 7.91 0.73
CA ALA A 158 -13.13 8.38 0.34
C ALA A 158 -12.87 9.85 0.73
N ASP A 159 -13.93 10.65 0.64
CA ASP A 159 -13.97 12.09 0.85
C ASP A 159 -13.81 12.46 2.33
N GLU A 160 -14.23 11.57 3.24
CA GLU A 160 -14.06 11.72 4.69
C GLU A 160 -12.60 11.44 5.12
N CYS A 161 -11.91 10.56 4.40
CA CYS A 161 -10.55 10.11 4.76
C CYS A 161 -9.44 11.10 4.38
N ALA A 162 -9.69 11.96 3.39
CA ALA A 162 -8.72 13.00 2.98
C ALA A 162 -8.70 14.21 3.94
N ALA A 163 -9.74 14.40 4.75
CA ALA A 163 -9.88 15.54 5.65
C ALA A 163 -9.29 15.29 7.05
N ALA A 164 -9.19 14.03 7.46
CA ALA A 164 -8.58 13.63 8.73
C ALA A 164 -7.09 13.39 8.54
N ARG A 165 -6.25 14.44 8.61
CA ARG A 165 -4.84 14.39 9.11
C ARG A 165 -4.07 15.68 8.78
N THR A 166 -4.21 16.67 9.64
CA THR A 166 -3.08 17.55 10.00
C THR A 166 -2.59 17.07 11.36
N ASP A 167 -1.36 16.56 11.41
CA ASP A 167 -0.57 16.27 12.62
C ASP A 167 -1.30 15.68 13.84
N THR A 168 -1.36 14.35 13.93
CA THR A 168 -1.39 13.68 15.24
C THR A 168 -0.55 12.41 15.19
N HIS A 169 0.63 12.47 15.86
CA HIS A 169 1.51 11.36 16.30
C HIS A 169 2.34 10.70 15.18
N LYS A 170 3.67 10.51 15.19
CA LYS A 170 4.73 10.39 16.22
C LYS A 170 4.42 9.42 17.35
#